data_AF-A0A0F3M7W4-F1
#
_entry.id   AF-A0A0F3M7W4-F1
#
_cell.length_a   1.000
_cell.length_b   1.000
_cell.length_c   1.000
_cell.angle_alpha   90.00
_cell.angle_beta   90.00
_cell.angle_gamma   90.00
#
_symmetry.space_group_name_H-M   'P 1'
#
loop_
_entity.id
_entity.type
_entity.pdbx_description
1 polymer ?
#
loop_
_entity_poly.entity_id
_entity_poly.type
_entity_poly.pdbx_seq_one_letter_code
_entity_poly.pdbx_strand_id
1 'polypeptide(L)' 'MNALGRYQEAIENFDTGIRYNPNDEKAYYNKGISLYQLGQYQE' A
#
# COMPACT_ATOMS: atom_id res chain seq x y z
N MET A 1 17.11 -3.40 4.67
CA MET A 1 15.66 -3.23 4.45
C MET A 1 15.39 -3.39 2.96
N ASN A 2 14.76 -4.49 2.56
CA ASN A 2 14.38 -4.71 1.16
C ASN A 2 13.16 -3.84 0.83
N ALA A 3 13.16 -3.21 -0.35
CA ALA A 3 12.06 -2.34 -0.78
C ALA A 3 10.70 -3.08 -0.74
N LEU A 4 10.70 -4.38 -1.08
CA LEU A 4 9.56 -5.30 -0.98
C LEU A 4 8.87 -5.28 0.40
N GLY A 5 9.64 -5.34 1.50
CA GLY A 5 9.06 -5.33 2.85
C GLY A 5 8.37 -4.01 3.17
N ARG A 6 8.95 -2.89 2.73
CA ARG A 6 8.38 -1.55 2.94
C ARG A 6 7.07 -1.35 2.17
N TYR A 7 6.93 -1.91 0.98
CA TYR A 7 5.67 -1.84 0.23
C TYR A 7 4.58 -2.70 0.87
N GLN A 8 4.94 -3.88 1.38
CA GLN A 8 3.99 -4.73 2.11
C GLN A 8 3.48 -4.05 3.38
N GLU A 9 4.37 -3.47 4.18
CA GLU A 9 4.00 -2.68 5.37
C GLU A 9 3.15 -1.46 5.00
N ALA A 10 3.46 -0.78 3.89
CA ALA A 10 2.66 0.35 3.42
C ALA A 10 1.23 -0.08 3.06
N ILE A 11 1.06 -1.21 2.37
CA ILE A 11 -0.26 -1.76 2.02
C ILE A 11 -1.07 -2.05 3.28
N GLU A 12 -0.47 -2.68 4.30
CA GLU A 12 -1.15 -2.98 5.58
C GLU A 12 -1.58 -1.70 6.32
N ASN A 13 -0.74 -0.66 6.30
CA ASN A 13 -1.07 0.65 6.87
C ASN A 13 -2.24 1.30 6.12
N PHE A 14 -2.26 1.25 4.79
CA PHE A 14 -3.38 1.80 4.01
C PHE A 14 -4.66 0.99 4.21
N ASP A 15 -4.58 -0.33 4.33
CA ASP A 15 -5.74 -1.16 4.66
C ASP A 15 -6.34 -0.81 6.02
N THR A 16 -5.48 -0.55 7.00
CA THR A 16 -5.90 -0.06 8.31
C THR A 16 -6.55 1.33 8.21
N GLY A 17 -5.93 2.25 7.48
CA GLY A 17 -6.47 3.60 7.24
C GLY A 17 -7.85 3.57 6.57
N ILE A 18 -8.02 2.75 5.53
CA ILE A 18 -9.29 2.54 4.83
C ILE A 18 -10.35 1.97 5.76
N ARG A 19 -9.98 1.06 6.66
CA ARG A 19 -10.92 0.50 7.65
C ARG A 19 -11.45 1.56 8.62
N TYR A 20 -10.62 2.53 9.00
CA TYR A 20 -11.02 3.63 9.89
C TYR A 20 -11.72 4.78 9.16
N ASN A 21 -11.27 5.10 7.94
CA ASN A 21 -11.87 6.09 7.08
C ASN A 21 -12.03 5.53 5.65
N PRO A 22 -13.17 4.88 5.36
CA PRO A 22 -13.42 4.31 4.03
C PRO A 22 -13.62 5.37 2.94
N ASN A 23 -13.70 6.66 3.30
CA ASN A 23 -13.80 7.75 2.35
C ASN A 23 -12.44 8.43 2.08
N ASP A 24 -11.33 7.93 2.64
CA ASP A 24 -10.00 8.46 2.36
C ASP A 24 -9.51 8.03 0.97
N GLU A 25 -9.77 8.87 -0.03
CA GLU A 25 -9.36 8.64 -1.41
C GLU A 25 -7.84 8.51 -1.57
N LYS A 26 -7.06 9.17 -0.70
CA LYS A 26 -5.59 9.13 -0.75
C LYS A 26 -5.08 7.78 -0.26
N ALA A 27 -5.73 7.18 0.74
CA ALA A 27 -5.38 5.86 1.21
C ALA A 27 -5.53 4.81 0.11
N TYR A 28 -6.62 4.85 -0.68
CA TYR A 28 -6.79 3.96 -1.83
C TYR A 28 -5.76 4.22 -2.94
N TYR A 29 -5.51 5.49 -3.27
CA TYR A 29 -4.53 5.86 -4.30
C TYR A 29 -3.11 5.37 -3.94
N ASN A 30 -2.67 5.63 -2.71
CA ASN A 30 -1.34 5.23 -2.25
C ASN A 30 -1.21 3.70 -2.08
N LYS A 31 -2.29 3.01 -1.71
CA LYS A 31 -2.34 1.54 -1.72
C LYS A 31 -2.12 1.00 -3.13
N GLY A 32 -2.77 1.58 -4.13
CA GLY A 32 -2.60 1.21 -5.54
C GLY A 32 -1.15 1.36 -6.03
N ILE A 33 -0.50 2.48 -5.69
CA ILE A 33 0.92 2.69 -6.01
C ILE A 33 1.80 1.62 -5.35
N SER A 34 1.54 1.32 -4.08
CA SER A 34 2.33 0.33 -3.34
C SER A 34 2.20 -1.08 -3.92
N LEU A 35 0.98 -1.46 -4.34
CA LEU A 35 0.72 -2.71 -5.05
C LEU A 35 1.42 -2.78 -6.41
N TYR A 36 1.39 -1.69 -7.18
CA TYR A 36 2.09 -1.61 -8.45
C TYR A 36 3.60 -1.81 -8.29
N GLN A 37 4.21 -1.10 -7.32
CA GLN A 37 5.63 -1.22 -7.02
C GLN A 37 5.98 -2.64 -6.58
N LEU A 38 5.18 -3.25 -5.69
CA LEU A 38 5.41 -4.62 -5.24
C LEU A 38 5.43 -5.62 -6.41
N GLY A 39 4.52 -5.46 -7.38
CA GLY A 39 4.50 -6.26 -8.60
C GLY A 39 5.75 -6.09 -9.46
N GLN A 40 6.27 -4.86 -9.61
CA GLN A 40 7.50 -4.60 -10.36
C GLN A 40 8.77 -5.19 -9.72
N TYR A 41 8.79 -5.36 -8.40
CA TYR A 41 9.92 -5.95 -7.68
C TYR A 41 9.79 -7.47 -7.48
N GLN A 42 8.64 -8.07 -7.82
CA GLN A 42 8.41 -9.51 -7.78
C GLN A 42 8.73 -10.21 -9.12
N GLU A 43 8.94 -9.46 -10.20
CA GLU A 43 9.33 -9.94 -11.54
C GLU A 43 10.86 -10.02 -11.70
#